data_AF-A0A2X3IVN8-F1
#
_entry.id   AF-A0A2X3IVN8-F1
#
_cell.length_a   1.000
_cell.length_b   1.000
_cell.length_c   1.000
_cell.angle_alpha   90.00
_cell.angle_beta   90.00
_cell.angle_gamma   90.00
#
_symmetry.space_group_name_H-M   'P 1'
#
loop_
_entity.id
_entity.type
_entity.pdbx_description
1 polymer ?
#
loop_
_entity_poly.entity_id
_entity_poly.type
_entity_poly.pdbx_seq_one_letter_code
_entity_poly.pdbx_strand_id
1 'polypeptide(L)'
;MKPDLAREMLQMLIAFMPEVRNKVEEQLVGEQPEGLVDLIHKLHGSCSYSGVPRLKKLCHTLESQLRAGTAAEDLEPELLELLDEMDNVAREACRMGV
;
A
#
# COMPACT_ATOMS: atom_id res chain seq x y z
N MET A 1 22.56 -4.95 -0.85
CA MET A 1 21.49 -5.94 -1.11
C MET A 1 21.88 -6.71 -2.37
N LYS A 2 21.78 -8.04 -2.40
CA LYS A 2 21.97 -8.78 -3.66
C LYS A 2 20.89 -8.30 -4.64
N PRO A 3 21.22 -7.95 -5.90
CA PRO A 3 20.25 -7.44 -6.87
C PRO A 3 19.02 -8.35 -7.05
N ASP A 4 19.23 -9.66 -6.94
CA ASP A 4 18.16 -10.65 -7.07
C ASP A 4 17.16 -10.58 -5.91
N LEU A 5 17.65 -10.41 -4.69
CA LEU A 5 16.78 -10.27 -3.51
C LEU A 5 15.94 -8.99 -3.58
N ALA A 6 16.50 -7.88 -4.05
CA ALA A 6 15.74 -6.63 -4.19
C ALA A 6 14.59 -6.78 -5.20
N ARG A 7 14.83 -7.50 -6.29
CA ARG A 7 13.81 -7.82 -7.31
C ARG A 7 12.72 -8.72 -6.74
N GLU A 8 13.10 -9.77 -6.02
CA GLU A 8 12.16 -10.68 -5.35
C GLU A 8 11.27 -9.93 -4.33
N MET A 9 11.85 -9.04 -3.53
CA MET A 9 11.08 -8.21 -2.57
C MET A 9 10.06 -7.31 -3.28
N LEU A 10 10.46 -6.70 -4.41
CA LEU A 10 9.57 -5.87 -5.20
C LEU A 10 8.45 -6.70 -5.85
N GLN A 11 8.75 -7.90 -6.37
CA GLN A 11 7.74 -8.82 -6.90
C GLN A 11 6.73 -9.26 -5.84
N MET A 12 7.19 -9.60 -4.64
CA MET A 12 6.28 -9.94 -3.54
C MET A 12 5.41 -8.75 -3.12
N LEU A 13 5.97 -7.54 -3.09
CA LEU A 13 5.19 -6.33 -2.85
C LEU A 13 4.09 -6.17 -3.91
N ILE A 14 4.42 -6.29 -5.20
CA ILE A 14 3.46 -6.16 -6.30
C ILE A 14 2.37 -7.23 -6.24
N ALA A 15 2.75 -8.47 -5.91
CA ALA A 15 1.80 -9.56 -5.74
C ALA A 15 0.85 -9.35 -4.54
N PHE A 16 1.27 -8.58 -3.54
CA PHE A 16 0.45 -8.25 -2.37
C PHE A 16 -0.48 -7.05 -2.59
N MET A 17 -0.11 -6.09 -3.45
CA MET A 17 -0.92 -4.87 -3.69
C MET A 17 -2.39 -5.13 -4.07
N PRO A 18 -2.76 -6.14 -4.89
CA PRO A 18 -4.16 -6.42 -5.20
C PRO A 18 -5.05 -6.72 -3.99
N GLU A 19 -4.52 -7.42 -2.98
CA GLU A 19 -5.25 -7.70 -1.74
C GLU A 19 -5.56 -6.39 -0.99
N VAL A 20 -4.58 -5.49 -0.92
CA VAL A 20 -4.75 -4.19 -0.27
C VAL A 20 -5.69 -3.30 -1.06
N ARG A 21 -5.58 -3.27 -2.39
CA ARG A 21 -6.46 -2.52 -3.29
C ARG A 21 -7.92 -2.88 -3.05
N ASN A 22 -8.27 -4.17 -3.06
CA ASN A 22 -9.65 -4.61 -2.86
C ASN A 22 -10.21 -4.08 -1.54
N LYS A 23 -9.43 -4.18 -0.45
CA LYS A 23 -9.83 -3.70 0.87
C LYS A 23 -10.04 -2.19 0.93
N VAL A 24 -9.17 -1.44 0.25
CA VAL A 24 -9.27 0.02 0.16
C VAL A 24 -10.51 0.40 -0.66
N GLU A 25 -10.77 -0.29 -1.77
CA GLU A 25 -11.96 -0.07 -2.61
C GLU A 25 -13.25 -0.39 -1.85
N GLU A 26 -13.32 -1.50 -1.11
CA GLU A 26 -14.42 -1.84 -0.19
C GLU A 26 -14.67 -0.70 0.82
N GLN A 27 -13.62 -0.15 1.43
CA GLN A 27 -13.73 0.99 2.34
C GLN A 27 -14.27 2.24 1.65
N LEU A 28 -13.80 2.54 0.43
CA LEU A 28 -14.20 3.72 -0.34
C LEU A 28 -15.67 3.67 -0.81
N VAL A 29 -16.23 2.47 -0.99
CA VAL A 29 -17.66 2.30 -1.32
C VAL A 29 -18.57 2.15 -0.08
N GLY A 30 -18.00 2.26 1.12
CA GLY A 30 -18.76 2.25 2.38
C GLY A 30 -19.05 0.86 2.95
N GLU A 31 -18.35 -0.20 2.50
CA GLU A 31 -18.52 -1.56 3.04
C GLU A 31 -17.85 -1.75 4.41
N GLN A 32 -17.07 -0.78 4.89
CA GLN A 32 -16.43 -0.75 6.22
C GLN A 32 -15.71 -2.06 6.57
N PRO A 33 -14.75 -2.50 5.73
CA PRO A 33 -14.16 -3.81 5.89
C PRO A 33 -13.26 -3.91 7.14
N GLU A 34 -13.42 -5.00 7.90
CA GLU A 34 -12.59 -5.25 9.08
C GLU A 34 -11.11 -5.47 8.71
N GLY A 35 -10.20 -4.99 9.57
CA GLY A 35 -8.76 -5.25 9.42
C GLY A 35 -8.02 -4.36 8.43
N LEU A 36 -8.62 -3.26 7.96
CA LEU A 36 -7.96 -2.29 7.07
C LEU A 36 -6.61 -1.80 7.63
N VAL A 37 -6.56 -1.41 8.91
CA VAL A 37 -5.32 -0.92 9.56
C VAL A 37 -4.22 -1.98 9.61
N ASP A 38 -4.57 -3.24 9.84
CA ASP A 38 -3.61 -4.35 9.88
C ASP A 38 -3.07 -4.65 8.49
N LEU A 39 -3.91 -4.52 7.46
CA LEU A 39 -3.51 -4.70 6.07
C LEU A 39 -2.58 -3.58 5.60
N ILE A 40 -2.88 -2.33 5.95
CA ILE A 40 -2.02 -1.17 5.69
C ILE A 40 -0.69 -1.30 6.45
N HIS A 41 -0.70 -1.78 7.70
CA HIS A 41 0.52 -2.07 8.46
C HIS A 41 1.42 -3.11 7.76
N LYS A 42 0.83 -4.21 7.26
CA LYS A 42 1.58 -5.20 6.47
C LYS A 42 2.18 -4.59 5.21
N LEU A 43 1.42 -3.76 4.48
CA LEU A 43 1.92 -3.07 3.30
C LEU A 43 3.06 -2.11 3.64
N HIS A 44 2.94 -1.35 4.73
CA HIS A 44 3.97 -0.47 5.24
C HIS A 44 5.27 -1.23 5.52
N GLY A 45 5.18 -2.41 6.17
CA GLY A 45 6.31 -3.31 6.39
C GLY A 45 6.98 -3.74 5.09
N SER A 46 6.19 -4.21 4.12
CA SER A 46 6.67 -4.65 2.80
C SER A 46 7.39 -3.54 2.03
N CYS A 47 6.95 -2.29 2.15
CA CYS A 47 7.57 -1.14 1.48
C CYS A 47 9.02 -0.87 1.93
N SER A 48 9.41 -1.31 3.14
CA SER A 48 10.73 -1.01 3.71
C SER A 48 11.91 -1.65 2.97
N TYR A 49 11.64 -2.65 2.13
CA TYR A 49 12.67 -3.42 1.41
C TYR A 49 12.65 -3.20 -0.12
N SER A 50 11.69 -2.43 -0.64
CA SER A 50 11.38 -2.41 -2.08
C SER A 50 11.61 -1.06 -2.77
N GLY A 51 12.17 -0.05 -2.08
CA GLY A 51 12.57 1.22 -2.70
C GLY A 51 11.42 2.11 -3.17
N VAL A 52 10.28 2.08 -2.47
CA VAL A 52 9.04 2.81 -2.83
C VAL A 52 8.72 3.91 -1.80
N PRO A 53 9.49 5.01 -1.75
CA PRO A 53 9.44 5.98 -0.65
C PRO A 53 8.09 6.69 -0.50
N ARG A 54 7.40 6.98 -1.61
CA ARG A 54 6.09 7.64 -1.58
C ARG A 54 5.00 6.69 -1.08
N LEU A 55 4.95 5.46 -1.62
CA LEU A 55 4.04 4.42 -1.13
C LEU A 55 4.24 4.16 0.37
N LYS A 56 5.50 4.06 0.81
CA LYS A 56 5.84 3.90 2.24
C LYS A 56 5.28 5.02 3.10
N LYS A 57 5.43 6.28 2.64
CA LYS A 57 4.94 7.46 3.36
C LYS A 57 3.41 7.45 3.50
N LEU A 58 2.69 7.12 2.42
CA LEU A 58 1.23 7.00 2.44
C LEU A 58 0.77 5.93 3.44
N CYS A 59 1.38 4.75 3.41
CA CYS A 59 1.06 3.68 4.35
C CYS A 59 1.31 4.11 5.81
N HIS A 60 2.43 4.79 6.08
CA HIS A 60 2.72 5.30 7.41
C HIS A 60 1.68 6.33 7.88
N THR A 61 1.28 7.27 7.03
CA THR A 61 0.26 8.28 7.36
C THR A 61 -1.07 7.61 7.67
N LEU A 62 -1.57 6.75 6.77
CA LEU A 62 -2.82 6.02 6.95
C LEU A 62 -2.79 5.16 8.21
N GLU A 63 -1.74 4.38 8.42
CA GLU A 63 -1.58 3.55 9.62
C GLU A 63 -1.64 4.41 10.90
N SER A 64 -0.90 5.53 10.92
CA SER A 64 -0.85 6.42 12.09
C SER A 64 -2.21 7.01 12.41
N GLN A 65 -2.93 7.50 11.39
CA GLN A 65 -4.25 8.14 11.56
C GLN A 65 -5.32 7.13 11.98
N LEU A 66 -5.34 5.94 11.37
CA LEU A 66 -6.26 4.86 11.74
C LEU A 66 -6.02 4.38 13.17
N ARG A 67 -4.75 4.21 13.58
CA ARG A 67 -4.41 3.85 14.97
C ARG A 67 -4.74 4.95 15.97
N ALA A 68 -4.74 6.21 15.54
CA ALA A 68 -5.19 7.35 16.36
C ALA A 68 -6.72 7.46 16.47
N GLY A 69 -7.47 6.59 15.79
CA GLY A 69 -8.94 6.57 15.82
C GLY A 69 -9.61 7.48 14.80
N THR A 70 -8.87 7.99 13.81
CA THR A 70 -9.47 8.72 12.68
C THR A 70 -10.32 7.74 11.88
N ALA A 71 -11.56 8.13 11.54
CA ALA A 71 -12.42 7.31 10.71
C ALA A 71 -11.80 7.16 9.30
N ALA A 72 -11.89 5.97 8.72
CA ALA A 72 -11.33 5.74 7.38
C ALA A 72 -12.03 6.55 6.29
N GLU A 73 -13.28 6.95 6.53
CA GLU A 73 -14.06 7.89 5.70
C GLU A 73 -13.41 9.28 5.64
N ASP A 74 -12.83 9.75 6.76
CA ASP A 74 -12.10 11.03 6.82
C ASP A 74 -10.73 10.96 6.11
N LEU A 75 -10.30 9.76 5.71
CA LEU A 75 -9.03 9.48 5.04
C LEU A 75 -9.21 9.09 3.56
N GLU A 76 -10.41 9.32 2.99
CA GLU A 76 -10.71 9.07 1.57
C GLU A 76 -9.63 9.64 0.62
N PRO A 77 -9.13 10.88 0.79
CA PRO A 77 -8.10 11.43 -0.09
C PRO A 77 -6.80 10.62 -0.08
N GLU A 78 -6.32 10.22 1.11
CA GLU A 78 -5.10 9.43 1.27
C GLU A 78 -5.28 7.99 0.77
N LEU A 79 -6.48 7.42 0.91
CA LEU A 79 -6.82 6.11 0.37
C LEU A 79 -6.82 6.12 -1.16
N LEU A 80 -7.36 7.16 -1.79
CA LEU A 80 -7.29 7.34 -3.25
C LEU A 80 -5.84 7.55 -3.71
N GLU A 81 -5.06 8.37 -3.00
CA GLU A 81 -3.64 8.57 -3.32
C GLU A 81 -2.83 7.27 -3.17
N LEU A 82 -3.19 6.41 -2.20
CA LEU A 82 -2.61 5.08 -2.05
C LEU A 82 -2.85 4.22 -3.29
N LEU A 83 -4.07 4.18 -3.82
CA LEU A 83 -4.41 3.43 -5.04
C LEU A 83 -3.63 3.94 -6.27
N ASP A 84 -3.58 5.26 -6.44
CA ASP A 84 -2.83 5.89 -7.54
C ASP A 84 -1.33 5.56 -7.45
N GLU A 85 -0.77 5.57 -6.25
CA GLU A 85 0.63 5.26 -6.04
C GLU A 85 0.94 3.77 -6.24
N MET A 86 0.02 2.86 -5.91
CA MET A 86 0.15 1.44 -6.26
C MET A 86 0.25 1.25 -7.78
N ASP A 87 -0.56 1.97 -8.56
CA ASP A 87 -0.49 1.92 -10.02
C ASP A 87 0.82 2.52 -10.57
N ASN A 88 1.34 3.56 -9.93
CA ASN A 88 2.67 4.09 -10.27
C ASN A 88 3.77 3.05 -10.02
N VAL A 89 3.76 2.40 -8.85
CA VAL A 89 4.74 1.38 -8.50
C VAL A 89 4.67 0.20 -9.47
N ALA A 90 3.47 -0.30 -9.79
CA ALA A 90 3.30 -1.39 -10.74
C ALA A 90 3.82 -1.03 -12.14
N ARG A 91 3.53 0.20 -12.62
CA ARG A 91 4.04 0.70 -13.91
C ARG A 91 5.56 0.81 -13.92
N GLU A 92 6.16 1.38 -12.88
CA GLU A 92 7.62 1.51 -12.80
C GLU A 92 8.33 0.16 -12.69
N ALA A 93 7.77 -0.79 -11.93
CA ALA A 93 8.31 -2.15 -11.86
C ALA A 93 8.29 -2.86 -13.22
N CYS A 94 7.19 -2.73 -13.97
CA CYS A 94 7.08 -3.26 -15.32
C CYS A 94 8.16 -2.66 -16.26
N ARG A 95 8.43 -1.36 -16.15
CA ARG A 95 9.52 -0.70 -16.92
C ARG A 95 10.91 -1.20 -16.56
N MET A 96 11.10 -1.68 -15.33
CA MET A 96 12.35 -2.27 -14.84
C MET A 96 12.50 -3.75 -15.21
N GLY A 97 11.51 -4.36 -15.88
CA GLY A 97 11.49 -5.78 -16.21
C GLY A 97 11.31 -6.68 -14.98
N VAL A 98 10.61 -6.16 -13.96
CA VAL A 98 10.23 -6.86 -12.74
C VAL A 98 8.79 -7.32 -12.84
#